data_AF-A0A382UX65-F1
#
_entry.id   AF-A0A382UX65-F1
#
_cell.length_a   1.000
_cell.length_b   1.000
_cell.length_c   1.000
_cell.angle_alpha   90.00
_cell.angle_beta   90.00
_cell.angle_gamma   90.00
#
_symmetry.space_group_name_H-M   'P 1'
#
loop_
_entity.id
_entity.type
_entity.pdbx_description
1 polymer ?
#
loop_
_entity_poly.entity_id
_entity_poly.type
_entity_poly.pdbx_seq_one_letter_code
_entity_poly.pdbx_strand_id
1 'polypeptide(L)' 'LFPGGLIKLHCLPLHYGKEKCLAQYADGEYYWIEDKLKNALAGLSYNMKPLLIAHEYNRTENSNIQRVRNWEEIYGILNG' A
#
# COMPACT_ATOMS: atom_id res chain seq x y z
N LEU A 1 5.55 19.02 6.00
CA LEU A 1 5.83 18.91 4.55
C LEU A 1 7.06 18.03 4.39
N PHE A 2 6.96 16.89 3.70
CA PHE A 2 8.14 16.03 3.40
C PHE A 2 9.02 16.74 2.36
N PRO A 3 10.22 17.26 2.72
CA PRO A 3 11.15 17.77 1.73
C PRO A 3 11.80 16.54 1.07
N GLY A 4 11.33 16.13 -0.11
CA GLY A 4 11.82 14.94 -0.83
C GLY A 4 10.76 13.89 -1.21
N GLY A 5 9.54 14.32 -1.54
CA GLY A 5 8.35 13.46 -1.63
C GLY A 5 8.31 12.33 -2.67
N LEU A 6 9.37 12.09 -3.46
CA LEU A 6 9.45 10.93 -4.36
C LEU A 6 10.90 10.56 -4.63
N ILE A 7 11.33 9.41 -4.09
CA ILE A 7 12.72 8.92 -4.24
C ILE A 7 12.89 8.08 -5.52
N LYS A 8 11.83 7.35 -5.93
CA LYS A 8 11.87 6.45 -7.09
C LYS A 8 10.49 6.33 -7.73
N LEU A 9 10.43 6.39 -9.06
CA LEU A 9 9.24 6.10 -9.85
C LEU A 9 9.50 4.85 -10.70
N HIS A 10 8.56 3.90 -10.68
CA HIS A 10 8.60 2.71 -11.53
C HIS A 10 7.22 2.49 -12.15
N CYS A 11 7.11 2.64 -13.47
CA CYS A 11 5.87 2.44 -14.21
C CYS A 11 5.80 1.03 -14.79
N LEU A 12 4.70 0.33 -14.56
CA LEU A 12 4.46 -1.01 -15.10
C LEU A 12 3.50 -0.95 -16.31
N PRO A 13 3.64 -1.87 -17.28
CA PRO A 13 2.65 -2.03 -18.35
C PRO A 13 1.26 -2.35 -17.78
N LEU A 14 0.23 -2.03 -18.56
CA LEU A 14 -1.14 -2.36 -18.20
C LEU A 14 -1.28 -3.88 -17.99
N HIS A 15 -2.02 -4.27 -16.95
CA HIS A 15 -2.25 -5.66 -16.54
C HIS A 15 -1.03 -6.43 -16.02
N TYR A 16 0.14 -5.80 -15.89
CA TYR A 16 1.30 -6.45 -15.27
C TYR A 16 1.15 -6.52 -13.74
N GLY A 17 1.57 -7.65 -13.15
CA GLY A 17 1.52 -7.85 -11.70
C GLY A 17 2.58 -7.03 -10.94
N LYS A 18 2.29 -6.65 -9.69
CA LYS A 18 3.18 -5.85 -8.84
C LYS A 18 4.23 -6.67 -8.10
N GLU A 19 4.08 -8.00 -8.04
CA GLU A 19 4.92 -8.94 -7.28
C GLU A 19 6.43 -8.73 -7.49
N LYS A 20 6.90 -8.68 -8.75
CA LYS A 20 8.33 -8.50 -9.07
C LYS A 20 8.88 -7.14 -8.61
N CYS A 21 8.04 -6.11 -8.57
CA CYS A 21 8.42 -4.79 -8.07
C CYS A 21 8.45 -4.80 -6.54
N LEU A 22 7.42 -5.37 -5.91
CA LEU A 22 7.31 -5.48 -4.46
C LEU A 22 8.44 -6.31 -3.84
N ALA A 23 8.87 -7.37 -4.50
CA ALA A 23 9.98 -8.21 -4.04
C ALA A 23 11.29 -7.43 -3.80
N GLN A 24 11.51 -6.29 -4.47
CA GLN A 24 12.69 -5.44 -4.25
C GLN A 24 12.67 -4.72 -2.89
N TYR A 25 11.51 -4.67 -2.24
CA TYR A 25 11.28 -4.00 -0.96
C TYR A 25 10.89 -5.00 0.14
N ALA A 26 11.03 -6.29 -0.13
CA ALA A 26 10.80 -7.33 0.87
C ALA A 26 11.67 -7.07 2.11
N ASP A 27 11.15 -7.45 3.27
CA ASP A 27 11.84 -7.39 4.58
C ASP A 27 12.17 -5.99 5.11
N GLY A 28 11.83 -4.92 4.40
CA GLY A 28 12.11 -3.54 4.83
C GLY A 28 11.05 -2.89 5.75
N GLU A 29 10.03 -3.65 6.18
CA GLU A 29 8.92 -3.17 7.03
C GLU A 29 8.22 -1.89 6.52
N TYR A 30 8.13 -1.73 5.19
CA TYR A 30 7.56 -0.54 4.58
C TYR A 30 6.04 -0.49 4.69
N TYR A 31 5.49 0.72 4.81
CA TYR A 31 4.07 0.95 4.56
C TYR A 31 3.75 0.78 3.08
N TRP A 32 2.60 0.16 2.78
CA TRP A 32 2.13 -0.09 1.42
C TRP A 32 0.71 0.45 1.21
N ILE A 33 0.60 1.56 0.50
CA ILE A 33 -0.68 2.26 0.33
C ILE A 33 -1.34 1.78 -0.97
N GLU A 34 -2.56 1.23 -0.87
CA GLU A 34 -3.27 0.62 -2.01
C GLU A 34 -4.77 0.91 -2.02
N ASP A 35 -5.37 0.80 -3.20
CA ASP A 35 -6.82 0.91 -3.42
C ASP A 35 -7.46 -0.48 -3.69
N LYS A 36 -6.72 -1.41 -4.30
CA LYS A 36 -7.19 -2.77 -4.60
C LYS A 36 -6.77 -3.76 -3.53
N LEU A 37 -7.75 -4.44 -2.91
CA LEU A 37 -7.51 -5.43 -1.85
C LEU A 37 -6.50 -6.51 -2.26
N LYS A 38 -6.58 -7.03 -3.49
CA LYS A 38 -5.63 -8.04 -3.99
C LYS A 38 -4.17 -7.57 -3.92
N ASN A 39 -3.90 -6.30 -4.23
CA ASN A 39 -2.55 -5.74 -4.16
C ASN A 39 -2.11 -5.50 -2.71
N ALA A 40 -3.04 -5.10 -1.84
CA ALA A 40 -2.76 -4.92 -0.42
C ALA A 40 -2.39 -6.25 0.25
N LEU A 41 -3.11 -7.34 -0.09
CA LEU A 41 -2.80 -8.70 0.36
C LEU A 41 -1.42 -9.17 -0.12
N ALA A 42 -1.03 -8.87 -1.36
CA ALA A 42 0.31 -9.18 -1.88
C ALA A 42 1.42 -8.47 -1.06
N GLY A 43 1.16 -7.26 -0.55
CA GLY A 43 2.10 -6.59 0.36
C GLY A 43 2.41 -7.40 1.62
N LEU A 44 1.41 -8.10 2.18
CA LEU A 44 1.60 -8.94 3.37
C LEU A 44 2.61 -10.07 3.13
N SER A 45 2.66 -10.66 1.93
CA SER A 45 3.64 -11.72 1.62
C SER A 45 5.08 -11.20 1.49
N TYR A 46 5.28 -9.89 1.49
CA TYR A 46 6.60 -9.23 1.46
C TYR A 46 6.95 -8.51 2.77
N ASN A 47 6.29 -8.86 3.88
CA ASN A 47 6.52 -8.25 5.20
C ASN A 47 6.27 -6.73 5.23
N MET A 48 5.32 -6.24 4.41
CA MET A 48 4.90 -4.84 4.42
C MET A 48 3.73 -4.61 5.38
N LYS A 49 3.42 -3.33 5.63
CA LYS A 49 2.29 -2.86 6.44
C LYS A 49 1.26 -2.18 5.54
N PRO A 50 0.28 -2.91 4.98
CA PRO A 50 -0.65 -2.34 4.01
C PRO A 50 -1.67 -1.41 4.66
N LEU A 51 -1.92 -0.27 4.03
CA LEU A 51 -3.04 0.64 4.32
C LEU A 51 -3.95 0.65 3.09
N LEU A 52 -5.17 0.12 3.25
CA LEU A 52 -6.15 0.03 2.17
C LEU A 52 -7.04 1.27 2.17
N ILE A 53 -6.96 2.10 1.15
CA ILE A 53 -7.82 3.26 0.99
C ILE A 53 -9.25 2.78 0.76
N ALA A 54 -10.17 3.20 1.62
CA ALA A 54 -11.54 2.73 1.63
C ALA A 54 -12.31 3.24 0.41
N HIS A 55 -12.77 2.30 -0.42
CA HIS A 55 -13.61 2.58 -1.57
C HIS A 55 -14.84 1.66 -1.63
N GLU A 56 -15.84 2.14 -2.36
CA GLU A 56 -16.87 1.39 -3.08
C GLU A 56 -16.66 -0.14 -3.16
N TYR A 57 -15.87 -0.43 -4.18
CA TYR A 57 -15.64 -1.74 -4.75
C TYR A 57 -14.74 -2.64 -3.89
N ASN A 58 -14.07 -2.07 -2.87
CA ASN A 58 -13.18 -2.83 -1.98
C ASN A 58 -13.79 -3.05 -0.60
N ARG A 59 -15.08 -2.74 -0.41
CA ARG A 59 -15.84 -3.11 0.79
C ARG A 59 -15.92 -4.64 0.87
N THR A 60 -14.98 -5.24 1.58
CA THR A 60 -14.97 -6.68 1.87
C THR A 60 -14.96 -6.88 3.37
N GLU A 61 -15.71 -7.86 3.88
CA GLU A 61 -15.98 -7.95 5.31
C GLU A 61 -14.84 -8.53 6.17
N ASN A 62 -13.79 -9.13 5.60
CA ASN A 62 -12.84 -9.93 6.41
C ASN A 62 -11.38 -9.86 5.97
N SER A 63 -10.81 -8.67 5.80
CA SER A 63 -9.34 -8.53 5.73
C SER A 63 -8.81 -7.93 7.03
N ASN A 64 -7.76 -8.53 7.61
CA ASN A 64 -7.00 -7.95 8.74
C ASN A 64 -6.17 -6.70 8.34
N ILE A 65 -6.41 -6.16 7.15
CA ILE A 65 -5.72 -4.97 6.62
C ILE A 65 -6.44 -3.73 7.13
N GLN A 66 -5.67 -2.80 7.69
CA GLN A 66 -6.18 -1.52 8.15
C GLN A 66 -6.73 -0.71 6.98
N ARG A 67 -7.98 -0.27 7.11
CA ARG A 67 -8.66 0.59 6.12
C ARG A 67 -8.54 2.04 6.54
N VAL A 68 -8.16 2.90 5.60
CA VAL A 68 -7.99 4.35 5.82
C VAL A 68 -8.88 5.13 4.86
N ARG A 69 -9.41 6.27 5.29
CA ARG A 69 -10.36 7.07 4.48
C ARG A 69 -9.66 8.00 3.50
N ASN A 70 -8.50 8.52 3.86
CA ASN A 70 -7.83 9.58 3.11
C ASN A 70 -6.35 9.72 3.50
N TRP A 71 -5.64 10.64 2.83
CA TRP A 71 -4.24 10.97 3.09
C TRP A 71 -3.98 11.57 4.47
N GLU A 72 -4.96 12.26 5.06
CA GLU A 72 -4.82 12.84 6.40
C GLU A 72 -4.70 11.76 7.47
N GLU A 73 -5.53 10.71 7.38
CA GLU A 73 -5.44 9.54 8.26
C GLU A 73 -4.11 8.80 8.09
N ILE A 74 -3.67 8.62 6.83
CA ILE A 74 -2.35 8.03 6.54
C ILE A 74 -1.25 8.87 7.19
N TYR A 75 -1.28 10.20 7.03
CA TYR A 75 -0.32 11.09 7.65
C TYR A 75 -0.33 10.97 9.18
N GLY A 76 -1.50 10.87 9.81
CA GLY A 76 -1.63 10.64 11.24
C GLY A 76 -0.98 9.34 11.70
N ILE A 77 -1.17 8.23 10.97
CA ILE A 77 -0.55 6.94 11.27
C ILE A 77 0.98 6.99 11.15
N LEU A 78 1.50 7.74 10.17
CA LEU A 78 2.94 7.80 9.90
C LEU A 78 3.72 8.75 10.83
N ASN A 79 3.04 9.68 11.48
CA ASN A 79 3.66 10.69 12.36
C ASN A 79 3.26 10.55 13.83
N GLY A 80 2.41 9.58 14.17
CA GLY A 80 2.11 9.17 15.55
C GLY A 80 3.06 8.06 15.99
#